data_AF-A0A9P5YQH6-F1
#
_entry.id   AF-A0A9P5YQH6-F1
#
_cell.length_a   1.000
_cell.length_b   1.000
_cell.length_c   1.000
_cell.angle_alpha   90.00
_cell.angle_beta   90.00
_cell.angle_gamma   90.00
#
_symmetry.space_group_name_H-M   'P 1'
#
loop_
_entity.id
_entity.type
_entity.pdbx_description
1 polymer ?
#
loop_
_entity_poly.entity_id
_entity_poly.type
_entity_poly.pdbx_seq_one_letter_code
_entity_poly.pdbx_strand_id
1 'polypeptide(L)' 'KKPEEGLSDRLVEGIVKFAGGNLMFWGPMFWKEVGYGAKIDGRMDADLYVSIMAHILL' A
#
# COMPACT_ATOMS: atom_id res chain seq x y z
N LYS A 1 40.30 12.34 3.15
CA LYS A 1 39.00 13.05 2.96
C LYS A 1 39.30 14.54 2.99
N LYS A 2 38.95 15.31 1.94
CA LYS A 2 39.03 16.77 2.04
C LYS A 2 37.84 17.26 2.89
N PRO A 3 37.99 18.27 3.77
CA PRO A 3 36.99 18.57 4.80
C PRO A 3 35.73 19.27 4.28
N GLU A 4 35.66 19.64 3.00
CA GLU A 4 34.68 20.61 2.47
C GLU A 4 33.83 20.07 1.33
N GLU A 5 33.93 18.78 1.01
CA GLU A 5 33.09 18.15 -0.02
C GLU A 5 31.82 17.60 0.66
N GLY A 6 30.72 18.34 0.54
CA GLY A 6 29.41 17.93 1.07
C GLY A 6 28.93 16.60 0.47
N LEU A 7 28.08 15.88 1.20
CA LEU A 7 27.44 14.65 0.73
C LEU A 7 26.68 14.93 -0.57
N SER A 8 27.23 14.50 -1.71
CA SER A 8 26.51 14.54 -2.99
C SER A 8 25.48 13.42 -3.06
N ASP A 9 24.41 13.59 -3.85
CA ASP A 9 23.40 12.56 -4.13
C ASP A 9 24.00 11.23 -4.63
N ARG A 10 25.25 11.25 -5.09
CA ARG A 10 26.03 10.09 -5.52
C ARG A 10 26.56 9.23 -4.37
N LEU A 11 26.43 9.70 -3.12
CA LEU A 11 26.85 9.01 -1.89
C LEU A 11 25.66 8.43 -1.11
N VAL A 12 24.43 8.55 -1.64
CA VAL A 12 23.20 8.08 -1.02
C VAL A 12 22.76 6.76 -1.66
N GLU A 13 22.64 5.69 -0.88
CA GLU A 13 21.99 4.44 -1.30
C GLU A 13 20.46 4.55 -1.13
N GLY A 14 19.78 4.99 -2.19
CA GLY A 14 18.32 5.15 -2.20
C GLY A 14 17.58 3.84 -2.42
N ILE A 15 17.31 3.06 -1.37
CA ILE A 15 16.34 1.96 -1.44
C ILE A 15 14.99 2.45 -0.91
N VAL A 16 14.01 2.61 -1.81
CA VAL A 16 12.65 3.11 -1.48
C VAL A 16 11.62 2.01 -1.24
N LYS A 17 11.89 0.79 -1.74
CA LYS A 17 11.05 -0.40 -1.57
C LYS A 17 11.96 -1.59 -1.33
N PHE A 18 11.88 -2.13 -0.12
CA PHE A 18 12.67 -3.27 0.30
C PHE A 18 12.01 -4.58 -0.13
N ALA A 19 12.80 -5.65 -0.26
CA ALA A 19 12.28 -7.01 -0.40
C ALA A 19 11.57 -7.46 0.90
N GLY A 20 10.89 -8.60 0.86
CA GLY A 20 10.04 -9.08 1.97
C GLY A 20 8.55 -9.10 1.64
N GLY A 21 8.18 -8.60 0.45
CA GLY A 21 6.82 -8.62 -0.06
C GLY A 21 5.98 -7.43 0.40
N ASN A 22 4.71 -7.45 0.03
CA ASN A 22 3.74 -6.45 0.41
C ASN A 22 2.37 -7.10 0.67
N LEU A 23 1.53 -6.40 1.42
CA LEU A 23 0.13 -6.75 1.63
C LEU A 23 -0.72 -5.64 1.00
N MET A 24 -1.68 -6.02 0.16
CA MET A 24 -2.73 -5.10 -0.25
C MET A 24 -4.01 -5.43 0.52
N PHE A 25 -4.62 -4.39 1.06
CA PHE A 25 -5.80 -4.50 1.90
C PHE A 25 -6.80 -3.44 1.48
N TRP A 26 -8.07 -3.82 1.46
CA TRP A 26 -9.18 -2.93 1.20
C TRP A 26 -10.13 -2.98 2.39
N GLY A 27 -10.69 -1.84 2.80
CA GLY A 27 -11.71 -1.80 3.83
C GLY A 27 -12.50 -0.50 3.74
N PRO A 28 -13.81 -0.52 4.03
CA PRO A 28 -14.63 0.67 4.01
C PRO A 28 -14.63 1.33 5.41
N MET A 29 -14.75 2.65 5.41
CA MET A 29 -14.98 3.43 6.61
C MET A 29 -16.40 3.98 6.57
N PHE A 30 -17.23 3.58 7.53
CA PHE A 30 -18.56 4.14 7.71
C PHE A 30 -18.54 5.24 8.76
N TRP A 31 -19.61 6.05 8.81
CA TRP A 31 -19.69 7.19 9.73
C TRP A 31 -19.55 6.78 11.21
N LYS A 32 -20.02 5.58 11.55
CA LYS A 32 -20.06 5.06 12.92
C LYS A 32 -18.85 4.20 13.27
N GLU A 33 -18.38 3.40 12.31
CA GLU A 33 -17.35 2.39 12.54
C GLU A 33 -16.69 1.93 11.23
N VAL A 34 -15.56 1.23 11.37
CA VAL A 34 -14.89 0.56 10.25
C VAL A 34 -15.72 -0.67 9.86
N GLY A 35 -15.95 -0.84 8.55
CA GLY A 35 -16.65 -2.01 8.03
C GLY A 35 -15.73 -3.20 7.78
N TYR A 36 -16.25 -4.20 7.09
CA TYR A 36 -15.51 -5.41 6.75
C TYR A 36 -14.27 -5.12 5.89
N GLY A 37 -13.12 -5.62 6.32
CA GLY A 37 -11.86 -5.51 5.56
C GLY A 37 -11.50 -6.79 4.82
N ALA A 38 -10.97 -6.64 3.60
CA ALA A 38 -10.57 -7.72 2.71
C ALA A 38 -9.09 -7.62 2.36
N LYS A 39 -8.35 -8.74 2.50
CA LYS A 39 -7.04 -8.90 1.87
C LYS A 39 -7.23 -9.03 0.36
N ILE A 40 -6.43 -8.28 -0.39
CA ILE A 40 -6.43 -8.31 -1.85
C ILE A 40 -5.19 -9.05 -2.32
N ASP A 41 -5.42 -10.20 -2.96
CA ASP A 41 -4.37 -10.95 -3.63
C ASP A 41 -4.23 -10.46 -5.07
N GLY A 42 -3.05 -9.96 -5.43
CA GLY A 42 -2.81 -9.38 -6.74
C GLY A 42 -3.49 -8.02 -6.91
N ARG A 43 -3.94 -7.70 -8.12
CA ARG A 43 -4.56 -6.40 -8.44
C ARG A 43 -6.07 -6.51 -8.28
N MET A 44 -6.67 -5.54 -7.58
CA MET A 44 -8.12 -5.39 -7.57
C MET A 44 -8.63 -5.00 -8.95
N ASP A 45 -9.57 -5.79 -9.48
CA ASP A 45 -10.32 -5.48 -10.69
C ASP A 45 -11.78 -5.10 -10.35
N ALA A 46 -12.55 -4.78 -11.39
CA ALA A 46 -13.94 -4.32 -11.23
C ALA A 46 -14.84 -5.43 -10.66
N ASP A 47 -14.64 -6.67 -11.08
CA ASP A 47 -15.46 -7.81 -10.63
C ASP A 47 -15.21 -8.11 -9.16
N LEU A 48 -13.94 -8.12 -8.74
CA LEU A 48 -13.57 -8.26 -7.33
C LEU A 48 -14.14 -7.10 -6.51
N TYR A 49 -14.03 -5.86 -6.99
CA TYR A 49 -14.61 -4.71 -6.29
C TYR A 49 -16.12 -4.84 -6.12
N VAL A 50 -16.86 -5.21 -7.18
CA VAL A 50 -18.31 -5.41 -7.11
C VAL A 50 -18.68 -6.54 -6.16
N SER A 51 -17.93 -7.65 -6.16
CA SER A 51 -18.17 -8.77 -5.24
C SER A 51 -17.98 -8.36 -3.78
N ILE A 52 -16.96 -7.56 -3.48
CA ILE A 52 -16.71 -7.00 -2.15
C ILE A 52 -17.83 -6.05 -1.74
N MET A 53 -18.27 -5.16 -2.63
CA MET A 53 -19.40 -4.27 -2.36
C MET A 53 -20.68 -5.05 -2.09
N ALA A 54 -20.99 -6.06 -2.92
CA ALA A 54 -22.17 -6.89 -2.76
C ALA A 54 -22.17 -7.67 -1.44
N HIS A 55 -20.99 -8.07 -0.94
CA HIS A 55 -20.88 -8.75 0.35
C HIS A 55 -21.12 -7.82 1.55
N ILE A 56 -20.87 -6.51 1.39
CA ILE A 56 -20.78 -5.57 2.52
C ILE A 56 -21.97 -4.59 2.56
N LEU A 57 -22.53 -4.25 1.39
CA LEU A 57 -23.55 -3.22 1.23
C LEU A 57 -24.93 -3.78 0.87
N LEU A 58 -25.04 -5.05 0.47
CA LEU A 58 -26.29 -5.76 0.17
C LEU A 58 -26.51 -6.87 1.20
#